data_AF-A0A3L9XZV8-F1
#
_entry.id   AF-A0A3L9XZV8-F1
#
_cell.length_a   1.000
_cell.length_b   1.000
_cell.length_c   1.000
_cell.angle_alpha   90.00
_cell.angle_beta   90.00
_cell.angle_gamma   90.00
#
_symmetry.space_group_name_H-M   'P 1'
#
loop_
_entity.id
_entity.type
_entity.pdbx_description
1 polymer ?
#
loop_
_entity_poly.entity_id
_entity_poly.type
_entity_poly.pdbx_seq_one_letter_code
_entity_poly.pdbx_strand_id
1 'polypeptide(L)' 'MSHVRSVELWEPFRAPVAPGDMIRLEAGCDKRMETCRLKFNNLLNFRGFPDIPGDDWLMSYPARTNARDGGSRR' A
#
# COMPACT_ATOMS: atom_id res chain seq x y z
N MET A 1 -31.40 -11.95 1.97
CA MET A 1 -30.27 -12.68 1.37
C MET A 1 -29.08 -12.52 2.30
N SER A 2 -28.60 -13.58 2.97
CA SER A 2 -27.40 -13.47 3.79
C SER A 2 -26.16 -13.49 2.90
N HIS A 3 -25.41 -12.39 2.89
CA HIS A 3 -24.13 -12.34 2.20
C HIS A 3 -23.08 -13.13 3.01
N VAL A 4 -22.86 -14.38 2.62
CA VAL A 4 -21.72 -15.16 3.12
C VAL A 4 -20.44 -14.51 2.60
N ARG A 5 -19.44 -14.33 3.47
CA ARG A 5 -18.10 -13.87 3.11
C ARG A 5 -17.16 -15.07 3.23
N SER A 6 -16.56 -15.47 2.12
CA SER A 6 -15.47 -16.44 2.10
C SER A 6 -14.13 -15.70 2.08
N VAL A 7 -13.18 -16.18 2.87
CA VAL A 7 -11.80 -15.68 2.91
C VAL A 7 -10.85 -16.87 2.81
N GLU A 8 -9.73 -16.66 2.13
CA GLU A 8 -8.70 -17.68 1.95
C GLU A 8 -7.45 -17.30 2.74
N LEU A 9 -6.70 -18.32 3.14
CA LEU A 9 -5.43 -18.16 3.82
C LEU A 9 -4.30 -18.51 2.87
N TRP A 10 -3.18 -17.79 3.00
CA TRP A 10 -1.95 -18.12 2.27
C TRP A 10 -1.37 -19.47 2.71
N GLU A 11 -1.43 -19.75 4.01
CA GLU A 11 -0.99 -20.99 4.63
C GLU A 11 -2.08 -21.49 5.60
N PRO A 12 -2.21 -22.82 5.78
CA PRO A 12 -3.16 -23.38 6.74
C PRO A 12 -2.77 -23.03 8.18
N PHE A 13 -3.76 -22.97 9.07
CA PHE A 13 -3.49 -22.90 10.50
C PHE A 13 -2.72 -24.14 10.97
N ARG A 14 -1.79 -23.95 11.91
CA ARG A 14 -1.06 -25.04 12.57
C ARG A 14 -1.91 -25.79 13.60
N ALA A 15 -3.14 -25.35 13.82
CA ALA A 15 -4.14 -25.97 14.68
C ALA A 15 -5.47 -26.06 13.90
N PRO A 16 -6.32 -27.07 14.17
CA PRO A 16 -7.64 -27.15 13.57
C PRO A 16 -8.50 -25.96 14.02
N VAL A 17 -9.34 -25.46 13.11
CA VAL A 17 -10.38 -24.45 13.40
C VAL A 17 -11.73 -25.15 13.32
N ALA A 18 -12.55 -24.96 14.35
CA ALA A 18 -13.86 -25.60 14.50
C ALA A 18 -14.99 -24.55 14.51
N PRO A 19 -16.22 -24.96 14.17
CA PRO A 19 -17.40 -24.12 14.37
C PRO A 19 -17.52 -23.69 15.83
N GLY A 20 -17.71 -22.39 16.07
CA GLY A 20 -17.76 -21.80 17.41
C GLY A 20 -16.46 -21.11 17.84
N ASP A 21 -15.36 -21.32 17.13
CA ASP A 21 -14.11 -20.59 17.38
C ASP A 21 -14.27 -19.10 17.06
N MET A 22 -13.74 -18.26 17.94
CA MET A 22 -13.72 -16.81 17.76
C MET A 22 -12.48 -16.38 16.99
N ILE A 23 -12.68 -15.72 15.86
CA ILE A 23 -11.59 -15.13 15.07
C ILE A 23 -11.69 -13.61 15.06
N ARG A 24 -10.54 -12.95 15.02
CA ARG A 24 -10.44 -11.50 14.81
C ARG A 24 -9.71 -11.25 13.49
N LEU A 25 -10.42 -10.68 12.52
CA LEU A 25 -9.84 -10.27 11.25
C LEU A 25 -9.56 -8.77 11.28
N GLU A 26 -8.31 -8.40 11.03
CA GLU A 26 -7.92 -7.01 10.84
C GLU A 26 -7.86 -6.68 9.35
N ALA A 27 -8.23 -5.45 8.98
CA ALA A 27 -8.20 -5.03 7.59
C ALA A 27 -6.75 -4.96 7.08
N GLY A 28 -6.43 -5.73 6.03
CA GLY A 28 -5.09 -5.75 5.44
C GLY A 28 -4.66 -4.39 4.87
N CYS A 29 -3.37 -4.09 5.02
CA CYS A 29 -2.69 -2.95 4.41
C CYS A 29 -1.89 -3.42 3.19
N ASP A 30 -2.20 -2.89 2.01
CA ASP A 30 -1.51 -3.20 0.75
C ASP A 30 -0.17 -2.46 0.61
N LYS A 31 0.21 -1.68 1.62
CA LYS A 31 1.46 -0.93 1.74
C LYS A 31 1.62 0.20 0.71
N ARG A 32 0.52 0.62 0.07
CA ARG A 32 0.52 1.78 -0.83
C ARG A 32 0.24 3.07 -0.05
N MET A 33 0.85 4.19 -0.48
CA MET A 33 0.62 5.50 0.16
C MET A 33 -0.86 5.89 0.12
N GLU A 34 -1.50 5.67 -1.03
CA GLU A 34 -2.89 6.05 -1.26
C GLU A 34 -3.84 5.40 -0.25
N THR A 35 -3.73 4.09 -0.03
CA THR A 35 -4.56 3.37 0.93
C THR A 35 -4.19 3.74 2.37
N CYS A 36 -2.92 3.98 2.66
CA CYS A 36 -2.49 4.47 3.98
C CYS A 36 -3.18 5.80 4.34
N ARG A 37 -3.36 6.69 3.35
CA ARG A 37 -4.12 7.94 3.50
C ARG A 37 -5.64 7.70 3.56
N LEU A 38 -6.19 7.01 2.57
CA LEU A 38 -7.64 6.94 2.36
C LEU A 38 -8.35 5.93 3.25
N LYS A 39 -7.77 4.73 3.42
CA LYS A 39 -8.38 3.65 4.20
C LYS A 39 -8.04 3.75 5.68
N PHE A 40 -6.82 4.18 6.01
CA PHE A 40 -6.29 4.14 7.38
C PHE A 40 -6.05 5.51 8.02
N ASN A 41 -6.11 6.61 7.25
CA ASN A 41 -5.85 7.97 7.72
C ASN A 41 -4.53 8.11 8.51
N ASN A 42 -3.48 7.37 8.11
CA ASN A 42 -2.20 7.30 8.83
C ASN A 42 -1.00 7.66 7.95
N LEU A 43 -1.21 8.58 7.00
CA LEU A 43 -0.15 9.01 6.08
C LEU A 43 1.07 9.60 6.81
N LEU A 44 0.86 10.26 7.95
CA LEU A 44 1.95 10.84 8.78
C LEU A 44 2.99 9.79 9.22
N ASN A 45 2.57 8.53 9.39
CA ASN A 45 3.45 7.44 9.77
C ASN A 45 3.77 6.49 8.61
N PHE A 46 3.59 6.93 7.36
CA PHE A 46 3.96 6.15 6.18
C PHE A 46 5.50 6.07 6.05
N ARG A 47 6.05 4.86 6.14
CA ARG A 47 7.50 4.59 6.16
C ARG A 47 8.04 4.10 4.81
N GLY A 48 7.31 4.36 3.73
CA GLY A 48 7.73 4.04 2.37
C GLY A 48 8.49 5.20 1.72
N PHE A 49 8.95 4.96 0.50
CA PHE A 49 9.71 5.93 -0.29
C PHE A 49 8.99 6.22 -1.61
N PRO A 50 7.91 7.03 -1.57
CA PRO A 50 7.04 7.28 -2.71
C PRO A 50 7.69 8.09 -3.84
N ASP A 51 8.80 8.77 -3.53
CA ASP A 51 9.40 9.79 -4.38
C ASP A 51 10.80 9.44 -4.84
N ILE A 52 11.27 8.21 -4.61
CA ILE A 52 12.59 7.81 -5.10
C ILE A 52 12.56 7.97 -6.62
N PRO A 53 13.36 8.89 -7.17
CA PRO A 53 13.47 9.01 -8.62
C PRO A 53 14.09 7.71 -9.17
N GLY A 54 13.60 7.24 -10.31
CA GLY A 54 14.21 6.11 -11.00
C GLY A 54 15.58 6.45 -11.58
N ASP A 55 16.31 5.43 -12.02
CA ASP A 55 17.69 5.56 -12.53
C ASP A 55 17.83 6.51 -13.73
N ASP A 56 16.77 6.66 -14.53
CA ASP A 56 16.73 7.61 -15.66
C ASP A 56 16.94 9.06 -15.22
N TRP A 57 16.49 9.41 -14.00
CA TRP A 57 16.76 10.74 -13.43
C TRP A 57 18.25 10.92 -13.12
N LEU A 58 18.93 9.86 -12.69
CA LEU A 58 20.34 9.91 -12.32
C LEU A 58 21.24 10.20 -13.53
N MET A 59 20.86 9.72 -14.71
CA MET A 59 21.57 9.93 -15.97
C MET A 59 21.08 11.16 -16.74
N SER A 60 20.07 11.87 -16.22
CA SER A 60 19.49 13.02 -16.90
C SER A 60 20.47 14.21 -16.91
N TYR A 61 20.70 14.78 -18.09
CA TYR A 61 21.36 16.07 -18.24
C TYR A 61 20.30 17.18 -18.29
N PRO A 62 20.59 18.39 -17.81
CA PRO A 62 19.66 19.52 -17.89
C PRO A 62 19.32 19.84 -19.34
N ALA A 63 18.18 19.33 -19.83
CA ALA A 63 17.71 19.60 -21.18
C ALA A 63 17.24 21.06 -21.30
N ARG A 64 17.39 21.65 -22.49
CA ARG A 64 16.98 23.05 -22.79
C ARG A 64 15.46 23.30 -22.76
N THR A 65 14.64 22.31 -22.41
CA THR A 65 13.16 22.36 -22.46
C THR A 65 12.53 22.95 -21.18
N ASN A 66 11.22 23.23 -21.25
CA ASN A 66 10.57 24.45 -20.74
C ASN A 66 10.06 24.46 -19.28
N ALA A 67 10.07 23.35 -18.52
CA ALA A 67 9.56 23.34 -17.15
C ALA A 67 10.69 23.22 -16.11
N ARG A 68 11.10 24.37 -15.55
CA ARG A 68 12.14 24.50 -14.50
C ARG A 68 11.65 25.37 -13.34
N ASP A 69 10.36 25.29 -13.07
CA ASP A 69 9.68 26.03 -12.02
C ASP A 69 9.86 25.42 -10.61
N GLY A 70 10.51 24.25 -10.51
CA GLY A 70 10.71 23.54 -9.26
C GLY A 70 9.50 22.74 -8.81
N GLY A 71 8.53 22.50 -9.68
CA GLY A 71 7.33 21.72 -9.39
C GLY A 71 7.59 20.24 -9.08
N SER A 72 6.57 19.59 -8.52
CA SER A 72 6.54 18.14 -8.29
C SER A 72 6.72 17.37 -9.60
N ARG A 73 7.48 16.27 -9.54
CA ARG A 73 7.63 15.28 -10.63
C ARG A 73 6.99 13.91 -10.29
N ARG A 74 6.19 13.87 -9.22
CA ARG A 74 5.32 12.72 -8.91
C ARG A 74 4.24 12.54 -9.97
#